data_AF-R8BEP8-F1
#
_entry.id   AF-R8BEP8-F1
#
_cell.length_a   1.000
_cell.length_b   1.000
_cell.length_c   1.000
_cell.angle_alpha   90.00
_cell.angle_beta   90.00
_cell.angle_gamma   90.00
#
_symmetry.space_group_name_H-M   'P 1'
#
loop_
_entity.id
_entity.type
_entity.pdbx_description
1 polymer ?
#
loop_
_entity_poly.entity_id
_entity_poly.type
_entity_poly.pdbx_seq_one_letter_code
_entity_poly.pdbx_strand_id
1 'polypeptide(L)'
;MCNTALYRSRGCGCRWLRVDEQCGYGMGFCTCPDIANGICKPAMKYYDCEHCPIHYFGGVYDYNRIRMLVKLERGIKFGGGVNRADPGCEMRCVVM
;
A
#
# COMPACT_ATOMS: atom_id res chain seq x y z
N MET A 1 1.98 10.10 -8.17
CA MET A 1 2.05 8.76 -7.54
C MET A 1 0.65 8.16 -7.46
N CYS A 2 0.50 6.83 -7.58
CA CYS A 2 -0.81 6.18 -7.34
C CYS A 2 -1.22 6.31 -5.87
N ASN A 3 -2.49 6.62 -5.60
CA ASN A 3 -3.02 6.60 -4.24
C ASN A 3 -3.48 5.20 -3.89
N THR A 4 -3.05 4.74 -2.71
CA THR A 4 -3.40 3.43 -2.18
C THR A 4 -4.06 3.56 -0.83
N ALA A 5 -5.00 2.65 -0.54
CA ALA A 5 -5.66 2.54 0.75
C ALA A 5 -5.34 1.20 1.40
N LEU A 6 -5.24 1.19 2.73
CA LEU A 6 -4.96 0.01 3.53
C LEU A 6 -6.28 -0.61 4.00
N TYR A 7 -6.46 -1.88 3.68
CA TYR A 7 -7.61 -2.67 4.07
C TYR A 7 -7.21 -3.75 5.07
N ARG A 8 -8.09 -4.03 6.02
CA ARG A 8 -7.96 -5.14 6.97
C ARG A 8 -9.24 -5.96 7.00
N SER A 9 -9.13 -7.28 6.97
CA SER A 9 -10.27 -8.16 7.21
C SER A 9 -10.56 -8.28 8.71
N ARG A 10 -11.82 -8.07 9.10
CA ARG A 10 -12.31 -8.28 10.47
C ARG A 10 -12.37 -9.76 10.86
N GLY A 11 -12.57 -10.65 9.89
CA GLY A 11 -12.65 -12.09 10.15
C GLY A 11 -11.30 -12.77 10.33
N CYS A 12 -10.40 -12.64 9.34
CA CYS A 12 -9.12 -13.35 9.33
C CYS A 12 -7.91 -12.50 9.71
N GLY A 13 -8.09 -11.18 9.90
CA GLY A 13 -7.00 -10.27 10.24
C GLY A 13 -6.01 -9.95 9.11
N CYS A 14 -6.14 -10.58 7.93
CA CYS A 14 -5.32 -10.29 6.75
C CYS A 14 -5.39 -8.81 6.36
N ARG A 15 -4.28 -8.29 5.86
CA ARG A 15 -4.15 -6.90 5.42
C ARG A 15 -3.71 -6.84 3.97
N TRP A 16 -4.26 -5.90 3.22
CA TRP A 16 -3.90 -5.67 1.83
C TRP A 16 -4.01 -4.20 1.46
N LEU A 17 -3.25 -3.80 0.45
CA LEU A 17 -3.35 -2.50 -0.17
C LEU A 17 -4.19 -2.63 -1.45
N ARG A 18 -4.97 -1.59 -1.74
CA ARG A 18 -5.69 -1.44 -3.01
C ARG A 18 -5.38 -0.06 -3.61
N VAL A 19 -5.25 0.00 -4.93
CA VAL A 19 -5.14 1.28 -5.65
C VAL A 19 -6.53 1.94 -5.69
N ASP A 20 -6.65 3.09 -5.04
CA ASP A 20 -7.86 3.93 -5.01
C ASP A 20 -7.90 4.84 -6.24
N GLU A 21 -6.77 5.51 -6.51
CA GLU A 21 -6.60 6.40 -7.65
C GLU A 21 -5.30 6.06 -8.39
N GLN A 22 -5.45 5.77 -9.69
CA GLN A 22 -4.32 5.45 -10.56
C GLN A 22 -3.68 6.76 -11.03
N CYS A 23 -2.35 6.85 -11.03
CA CYS A 23 -1.67 8.03 -11.57
C CYS A 23 -1.65 8.10 -13.11
N GLY A 24 -2.15 7.05 -13.78
CA GLY A 24 -2.21 6.93 -15.23
C GLY A 24 -2.99 5.67 -15.62
N TYR A 25 -3.36 5.55 -16.89
CA TYR A 25 -4.16 4.42 -17.37
C TYR A 25 -3.40 3.09 -17.21
N GLY A 26 -3.99 2.15 -16.46
CA GLY A 26 -3.36 0.85 -16.19
C GLY A 26 -2.24 0.90 -15.14
N MET A 27 -2.04 2.05 -14.49
CA MET A 27 -1.04 2.21 -13.44
C MET A 27 -1.51 1.60 -12.12
N GLY A 28 -0.65 0.81 -11.49
CA GLY A 28 -0.92 0.13 -10.23
C GLY A 28 0.34 -0.48 -9.62
N PHE A 29 0.19 -1.51 -8.79
CA PHE A 29 1.29 -2.12 -8.05
C PHE A 29 2.37 -2.77 -8.92
N CYS A 30 2.05 -3.16 -10.16
CA CYS A 30 3.02 -3.78 -11.06
C CYS A 30 3.59 -2.80 -12.09
N THR A 31 2.91 -1.69 -12.34
CA THR A 31 3.21 -0.79 -13.46
C THR A 31 3.66 0.60 -13.01
N CYS A 32 3.29 1.06 -11.81
CA CYS A 32 3.69 2.37 -11.31
C CYS A 32 5.09 2.31 -10.66
N PRO A 33 6.10 3.04 -11.17
CA PRO A 33 7.48 2.95 -10.70
C PRO A 33 7.69 3.41 -9.26
N ASP A 34 6.78 4.24 -8.73
CA ASP A 34 6.83 4.72 -7.34
C ASP A 34 6.46 3.63 -6.32
N ILE A 35 5.64 2.64 -6.70
CA ILE A 35 5.13 1.59 -5.79
C ILE A 35 5.51 0.16 -6.22
N ALA A 36 5.94 -0.04 -7.48
CA ALA A 36 6.32 -1.34 -8.02
C ALA A 36 7.57 -1.94 -7.35
N ASN A 37 8.37 -1.13 -6.64
CA ASN A 37 9.54 -1.58 -5.89
C ASN A 37 9.18 -2.35 -4.61
N GLY A 38 7.90 -2.68 -4.38
CA GLY A 38 7.43 -3.40 -3.19
C GLY A 38 7.35 -2.55 -1.92
N ILE A 39 7.81 -1.30 -1.99
CA ILE A 39 7.65 -0.31 -0.93
C ILE A 39 6.59 0.68 -1.39
N CYS A 40 5.43 0.63 -0.75
CA CYS A 40 4.38 1.61 -0.94
C CYS A 40 4.30 2.46 0.32
N LYS A 41 4.33 3.79 0.16
CA LYS A 41 3.96 4.73 1.23
C LYS A 41 2.45 4.93 1.11
N PRO A 42 1.63 4.23 1.91
CA PRO A 42 0.18 4.30 1.73
C PRO A 42 -0.31 5.73 1.97
N ALA A 43 -1.34 6.13 1.24
CA ALA A 43 -2.15 7.26 1.66
C ALA A 43 -2.94 6.83 2.92
N MET A 44 -3.19 7.77 3.82
CA MET A 44 -3.70 7.55 5.19
C MET A 44 -5.05 6.81 5.33
N LYS A 45 -5.71 6.45 4.23
CA LYS A 45 -7.03 5.82 4.27
C LYS A 45 -6.91 4.38 4.75
N TYR A 46 -7.51 4.11 5.90
CA TYR A 46 -7.63 2.79 6.49
C TYR A 46 -9.10 2.35 6.47
N TYR A 47 -9.36 1.15 5.98
CA TYR A 47 -10.69 0.57 5.87
C TYR A 47 -10.72 -0.82 6.47
N ASP A 48 -11.78 -1.13 7.22
CA ASP A 48 -12.06 -2.50 7.63
C ASP A 48 -13.04 -3.13 6.64
N CYS A 49 -12.75 -4.36 6.21
CA CYS A 49 -13.60 -5.18 5.35
C CYS A 49 -13.92 -6.50 6.03
N GLU A 50 -14.97 -7.17 5.56
CA GLU A 50 -15.30 -8.53 6.03
C GLU A 50 -14.54 -9.56 5.19
N HIS A 51 -14.66 -9.45 3.86
CA HIS A 51 -14.09 -10.38 2.89
C HIS A 51 -12.61 -10.08 2.59
N CYS A 52 -11.75 -11.09 2.73
CA CYS A 52 -10.34 -10.97 2.40
C CYS A 52 -10.01 -11.57 1.02
N PRO A 53 -9.03 -11.01 0.29
CA PRO A 53 -8.63 -11.51 -1.04
C PRO A 53 -8.16 -12.97 -1.02
N ILE A 54 -7.45 -13.37 0.03
CA ILE A 54 -6.89 -14.72 0.11
C ILE A 54 -7.97 -15.76 0.43
N HIS A 55 -8.69 -15.61 1.54
CA HIS A 55 -9.62 -16.67 1.98
C HIS A 55 -10.99 -16.60 1.30
N TYR A 56 -11.47 -15.41 0.94
CA TYR A 56 -12.79 -15.28 0.30
C TYR A 56 -12.73 -15.50 -1.22
N PHE A 57 -11.71 -14.92 -1.88
CA PHE A 57 -11.53 -15.07 -3.32
C PHE A 57 -10.56 -16.20 -3.71
N GLY A 58 -10.11 -17.00 -2.74
CA GLY A 58 -9.18 -18.11 -2.99
C GLY A 58 -7.84 -17.69 -3.59
N GLY A 59 -7.41 -16.44 -3.37
CA GLY A 59 -6.21 -15.87 -3.98
C GLY A 59 -6.38 -15.39 -5.42
N VAL A 60 -7.59 -15.48 -5.99
CA VAL A 60 -7.91 -14.99 -7.33
C VAL A 60 -8.32 -13.53 -7.25
N TYR A 61 -7.33 -12.64 -7.34
CA TYR A 61 -7.56 -11.20 -7.40
C TYR A 61 -6.52 -10.53 -8.30
N ASP A 62 -6.86 -9.33 -8.79
CA ASP A 62 -5.97 -8.57 -9.66
C ASP A 62 -4.75 -8.05 -8.87
N TYR A 63 -3.59 -8.66 -9.09
CA TYR A 63 -2.33 -8.31 -8.39
C TYR A 63 -1.80 -6.92 -8.74
N ASN A 64 -2.29 -6.30 -9.80
CA ASN A 64 -1.93 -4.93 -10.17
C ASN A 64 -2.77 -3.91 -9.38
N ARG A 65 -4.01 -4.25 -9.02
CA ARG A 65 -4.89 -3.39 -8.23
C ARG A 65 -4.89 -3.70 -6.74
N ILE A 66 -4.60 -4.93 -6.34
CA ILE A 66 -4.65 -5.41 -4.96
C ILE A 66 -3.36 -6.18 -4.65
N ARG A 67 -2.67 -5.81 -3.56
CA ARG A 67 -1.49 -6.52 -3.07
C ARG A 67 -1.60 -6.79 -1.58
N MET A 68 -1.31 -8.02 -1.18
CA MET A 68 -1.27 -8.39 0.23
C MET A 68 -0.10 -7.71 0.92
N LEU A 69 -0.34 -7.26 2.15
CA LEU A 69 0.66 -6.55 2.94
C LEU A 69 1.46 -7.56 3.76
N VAL A 70 2.77 -7.65 3.48
CA VAL A 70 3.69 -8.54 4.22
C VAL A 70 4.19 -7.88 5.51
N LYS A 71 4.57 -6.59 5.43
CA LYS A 71 5.14 -5.84 6.56
C LYS A 71 4.60 -4.41 6.55
N LEU A 72 4.24 -3.89 7.73
CA LEU A 72 3.93 -2.48 7.93
C LEU A 72 5.06 -1.85 8.74
N GLU A 73 5.85 -0.99 8.11
CA GLU A 73 6.89 -0.23 8.80
C GLU A 73 6.41 1.21 8.97
N ARG A 74 6.57 1.76 10.17
CA ARG A 74 6.30 3.18 10.44
C ARG A 74 7.62 3.94 10.32
N GLY A 75 7.65 5.01 9.54
CA GLY A 75 8.80 5.88 9.38
C GLY A 75 8.37 7.33 9.44
N ILE A 76 9.27 8.20 9.91
CA ILE A 76 9.11 9.64 9.92
C ILE A 76 10.07 10.20 8.87
N LYS A 77 9.54 10.87 7.84
CA LYS A 77 10.35 11.61 6.87
C LYS A 77 10.38 13.07 7.27
N PHE A 78 11.59 13.60 7.50
CA PHE A 78 11.83 15.03 7.68
C PHE A 78 12.27 15.63 6.34
N GLY A 79 11.41 16.42 5.70
CA GLY A 79 11.69 17.03 4.39
C GLY A 79 10.48 17.73 3.78
N GLY A 80 10.67 18.36 2.62
CA GLY A 80 9.68 19.24 1.97
C GLY A 80 8.45 18.54 1.37
N GLY A 81 8.38 17.20 1.42
CA GLY A 81 7.25 16.46 0.87
C GLY A 81 7.37 14.94 1.01
N VAL A 82 6.24 14.26 0.81
CA VAL A 82 6.09 12.80 0.94
C VAL A 82 6.62 12.03 -0.27
N ASN A 83 6.80 12.68 -1.43
CA ASN A 83 7.27 11.99 -2.63
C ASN A 83 8.76 11.67 -2.53
N ARG A 84 9.19 10.69 -3.31
CA ARG A 84 10.60 10.30 -3.42
C ARG A 84 11.47 11.41 -4.02
N ALA A 85 10.90 12.22 -4.90
CA ALA A 85 11.58 13.35 -5.54
C ALA A 85 11.80 14.55 -4.59
N ASP A 86 11.09 14.61 -3.46
CA ASP A 86 11.24 15.70 -2.50
C ASP A 86 12.48 15.52 -1.61
N PRO A 87 13.34 16.54 -1.47
CA PRO A 87 14.51 16.47 -0.60
C PRO A 87 14.09 16.26 0.86
N GLY A 88 14.69 15.25 1.51
CA GLY A 88 14.41 14.93 2.91
C GLY A 88 15.19 13.74 3.43
N CYS A 89 15.29 13.63 4.76
CA CYS A 89 15.90 12.53 5.47
C CYS A 89 14.82 11.59 6.02
N GLU A 90 14.92 10.28 5.78
CA GLU A 90 13.94 9.29 6.24
C GLU A 90 14.46 8.54 7.46
N MET A 91 13.81 8.72 8.62
CA MET A 91 14.05 7.91 9.82
C MET A 91 13.02 6.80 9.90
N ARG A 92 13.47 5.54 9.84
CA ARG A 92 12.59 4.38 10.05
C ARG A 92 12.41 4.18 11.57
N CYS A 93 11.18 4.22 12.07
CA CYS A 93 10.91 3.80 13.45
C CYS A 93 10.95 2.28 13.50
N VAL A 94 12.10 1.74 13.87
CA VAL A 94 12.28 0.32 14.15
C VAL A 94 11.80 0.05 15.58
N VAL A 95 10.49 -0.04 15.78
CA VAL A 95 9.96 -0.68 16.99
C VAL A 95 9.97 -2.17 16.68
N MET A 96 10.97 -2.88 17.24
CA MET A 96 11.05 -4.34 17.24
C MET A 96 9.88 -4.94 18.02
#